data_AF-A0AAU6F2S8-F1
#
_entry.id   AF-A0AAU6F2S8-F1
#
_cell.length_a   1.000
_cell.length_b   1.000
_cell.length_c   1.000
_cell.angle_alpha   90.00
_cell.angle_beta   90.00
_cell.angle_gamma   90.00
#
_symmetry.space_group_name_H-M   'P 1'
#
loop_
_entity.id
_entity.type
_entity.pdbx_description
1 polymer ?
#
loop_
_entity_poly.entity_id
_entity_poly.type
_entity_poly.pdbx_seq_one_letter_code
_entity_poly.pdbx_strand_id
1 'polypeptide(L)'
;MTDTEKERHRPAAPPSTRVRKAERINLALLALSAVGAVVFGIVYFADGSVHAGHTQRSGWAPFLGCLVLVCLFGAAALIRPFRMETRRCALMATVASLIFALGIGTIWQIVSHDKVTDTIVGTPLMSTKDTSAYMKKTFPGVKLRYIPTGVFIQGSKFASPQEVEVSGYVWQRYSPDIPESSMGVVFPEAPDGYSLDEAYDTKTTDGQRLKGWHFNLTLRQKFDYAQYPLDKQNIWLRMWSNATFTNDVLVPDFASYPPWKYGEIGLDQDIVTSGWAPYFTGWSFDQHKYTMTQGLQDWNKPFVAAPELYFNVGMERSWAGPLAGKLLQSFFIAAIMFLALFVYTKDDNKNPRFGFSTWTAISFSVSLLLVVVVDQTQIREIAGDTSLTYLEYFAIAQYIVIMGIFANAILIGSETKFRALEWQDNLLPTLLYWPVLIGLFFVFTLFVFAT
;
A
#
# COMPACT_ATOMS: atom_id res chain seq x y z
N MET A 1 47.59 22.86 -47.35
CA MET A 1 47.06 21.61 -46.77
C MET A 1 47.57 21.55 -45.34
N THR A 2 46.71 21.94 -44.41
CA THR A 2 47.02 22.23 -43.01
C THR A 2 47.03 20.95 -42.16
N ASP A 3 47.89 20.92 -41.15
CA ASP A 3 48.07 19.84 -40.15
C ASP A 3 46.79 19.41 -39.39
N THR A 4 45.65 20.04 -39.65
CA THR A 4 44.35 19.76 -39.04
C THR A 4 43.68 18.47 -39.53
N GLU A 5 44.17 17.85 -40.61
CA GLU A 5 43.56 16.63 -41.17
C GLU A 5 44.16 15.31 -40.62
N LYS A 6 45.35 15.37 -39.99
CA LYS A 6 46.02 14.18 -39.43
C LYS A 6 45.56 13.75 -38.04
N GLU A 7 44.80 14.58 -37.32
CA GLU A 7 44.29 14.23 -35.98
C GLU A 7 42.96 13.46 -35.98
N ARG A 8 42.22 13.40 -37.11
CA ARG A 8 40.93 12.67 -37.18
C ARG A 8 41.06 11.14 -37.25
N HIS A 9 42.27 10.60 -37.39
CA HIS A 9 42.51 9.16 -37.53
C HIS A 9 43.53 8.62 -36.52
N ARG A 10 43.51 9.08 -35.26
CA ARG A 10 44.13 8.31 -34.18
C ARG A 10 43.16 7.19 -33.74
N PRO A 11 43.54 5.91 -33.85
CA PRO A 11 42.74 4.82 -33.30
C PRO A 11 42.54 5.06 -31.80
N ALA A 12 41.30 4.90 -31.33
CA ALA A 12 40.96 5.07 -29.92
C ALA A 12 41.92 4.24 -29.05
N ALA A 13 42.65 4.90 -28.14
CA ALA A 13 43.61 4.26 -27.27
C ALA A 13 42.96 3.05 -26.56
N PRO A 14 43.65 1.89 -26.46
CA PRO A 14 43.06 0.70 -25.88
C PRO A 14 42.58 0.98 -24.45
N PRO A 15 41.39 0.50 -24.05
CA PRO A 15 40.84 0.77 -22.73
C PRO A 15 41.80 0.28 -21.65
N SER A 16 42.03 1.12 -20.64
CA SER A 16 42.94 0.81 -19.54
C SER A 16 42.55 -0.50 -18.84
N THR A 17 43.52 -1.16 -18.20
CA THR A 17 43.29 -2.43 -17.48
C THR A 17 42.14 -2.34 -16.47
N ARG A 18 41.93 -1.16 -15.85
CA ARG A 18 40.80 -0.88 -14.94
C ARG A 18 39.44 -0.92 -15.66
N VAL A 19 39.34 -0.31 -16.85
CA VAL A 19 38.10 -0.31 -17.65
C VAL A 19 37.74 -1.73 -18.07
N ARG A 20 38.72 -2.51 -18.55
CA ARG A 20 38.49 -3.92 -18.92
C ARG A 20 38.05 -4.77 -17.73
N LYS A 21 38.60 -4.53 -16.54
CA LYS A 21 38.17 -5.22 -15.31
C LYS A 21 36.73 -4.85 -14.94
N ALA A 22 36.36 -3.57 -15.00
CA ALA A 22 35.01 -3.11 -14.73
C ALA A 22 33.99 -3.67 -15.74
N GLU A 23 34.32 -3.69 -17.04
CA GLU A 23 33.47 -4.30 -18.08
C GLU A 23 33.26 -5.80 -17.84
N ARG A 24 34.31 -6.55 -17.43
CA ARG A 24 34.18 -7.98 -17.07
C ARG A 24 33.29 -8.21 -15.85
N ILE A 25 33.44 -7.38 -14.81
CA ILE A 25 32.59 -7.47 -13.62
C ILE A 25 31.13 -7.18 -14.00
N ASN A 26 30.88 -6.15 -14.81
CA ASN A 26 29.53 -5.83 -15.29
C ASN A 26 28.90 -6.98 -16.07
N LEU A 27 29.66 -7.64 -16.96
CA LEU A 27 29.19 -8.81 -17.70
C LEU A 27 28.88 -10.00 -16.78
N ALA A 28 29.68 -10.22 -15.73
CA ALA A 28 29.40 -11.26 -14.74
C ALA A 28 28.12 -10.97 -13.96
N LEU A 29 27.90 -9.72 -13.54
CA LEU A 29 26.68 -9.28 -12.85
C LEU A 29 25.45 -9.35 -13.76
N LEU A 30 25.59 -9.02 -15.05
CA LEU A 30 24.54 -9.22 -16.04
C LEU A 30 24.16 -10.70 -16.17
N ALA A 31 25.15 -11.59 -16.29
CA ALA A 31 24.89 -13.02 -16.37
C ALA A 31 24.19 -13.54 -15.10
N LEU A 32 24.65 -13.12 -13.91
CA LEU A 32 24.05 -13.52 -12.65
C LEU A 32 22.60 -13.02 -12.51
N SER A 33 22.35 -11.75 -12.81
CA SER A 33 20.99 -11.17 -12.77
C SER A 33 20.07 -11.81 -13.82
N ALA A 34 20.59 -12.17 -14.99
CA ALA A 34 19.82 -12.87 -16.02
C ALA A 34 19.45 -14.28 -15.57
N VAL A 35 20.36 -15.02 -14.94
CA VAL A 35 20.06 -16.31 -14.31
C VAL A 35 19.00 -16.14 -13.22
N GLY A 36 19.14 -15.13 -12.35
CA GLY A 36 18.14 -14.80 -11.33
C GLY A 36 16.76 -14.52 -11.93
N ALA A 37 16.68 -13.69 -12.97
CA ALA A 37 15.43 -13.37 -13.65
C ALA A 37 14.80 -14.60 -14.30
N VAL A 38 15.59 -15.50 -14.88
CA VAL A 38 15.09 -16.77 -15.43
C VAL A 38 14.57 -17.68 -14.30
N VAL A 39 15.31 -17.84 -13.21
CA VAL A 39 14.91 -18.69 -12.08
C VAL A 39 13.62 -18.17 -11.44
N PHE A 40 13.58 -16.90 -11.06
CA PHE A 40 12.38 -16.29 -10.46
C PHE A 40 11.23 -16.17 -11.46
N GLY A 41 11.53 -16.01 -12.75
CA GLY A 41 10.53 -16.06 -13.81
C GLY A 41 9.91 -17.45 -13.93
N ILE A 42 10.72 -18.51 -13.92
CA ILE A 42 10.22 -19.89 -13.89
C ILE A 42 9.36 -20.11 -12.65
N VAL A 43 9.80 -19.70 -11.46
CA VAL A 43 9.00 -19.82 -10.23
C VAL A 43 7.68 -19.07 -10.38
N TYR A 44 7.71 -17.82 -10.84
CA TYR A 44 6.52 -16.98 -11.02
C TYR A 44 5.53 -17.54 -12.05
N PHE A 45 6.03 -18.11 -13.15
CA PHE A 45 5.18 -18.68 -14.20
C PHE A 45 4.73 -20.13 -13.91
N ALA A 46 5.56 -20.91 -13.19
CA ALA A 46 5.25 -22.27 -12.76
C ALA A 46 4.32 -22.31 -11.56
N ASP A 47 4.36 -21.30 -10.69
CA ASP A 47 3.35 -21.11 -9.66
C ASP A 47 2.03 -20.68 -10.33
N GLY A 48 1.19 -21.68 -10.61
CA GLY A 48 -0.18 -21.47 -11.08
C GLY A 48 -1.14 -21.15 -9.95
N SER A 49 -0.69 -21.18 -8.68
CA SER A 49 -1.54 -20.93 -7.53
C SER A 49 -1.60 -19.44 -7.22
N VAL A 50 -2.66 -18.81 -7.69
CA VAL A 50 -3.10 -17.55 -7.09
C VAL A 50 -3.47 -17.87 -5.65
N HIS A 51 -2.83 -17.20 -4.69
CA HIS A 51 -3.13 -17.40 -3.28
C HIS A 51 -4.61 -17.07 -3.03
N ALA A 52 -5.24 -17.83 -2.14
CA ALA A 52 -6.66 -17.65 -1.85
C ALA A 52 -6.93 -16.19 -1.49
N GLY A 53 -7.69 -15.51 -2.34
CA GLY A 53 -8.10 -14.13 -2.14
C GLY A 53 -7.20 -13.06 -2.73
N HIS A 54 -6.09 -13.39 -3.37
CA HIS A 54 -5.40 -12.48 -4.28
C HIS A 54 -5.84 -12.73 -5.73
N THR A 55 -5.55 -11.81 -6.62
CA THR A 55 -5.63 -11.99 -8.08
C THR A 55 -4.24 -12.06 -8.72
N GLN A 56 -3.22 -11.56 -8.03
CA GLN A 56 -1.83 -11.67 -8.44
C GLN A 56 -1.16 -12.96 -7.94
N ARG A 57 -0.15 -13.42 -8.68
CA ARG A 57 0.66 -14.59 -8.32
C ARG A 57 1.75 -14.24 -7.31
N SER A 58 2.12 -15.22 -6.48
CA SER A 58 3.24 -15.07 -5.56
C SER A 58 4.57 -14.92 -6.30
N GLY A 59 5.55 -14.24 -5.68
CA GLY A 59 6.91 -14.15 -6.23
C GLY A 59 7.13 -13.14 -7.37
N TRP A 60 6.16 -12.26 -7.65
CA TRP A 60 6.33 -11.19 -8.66
C TRP A 60 7.48 -10.23 -8.30
N ALA A 61 7.66 -9.92 -7.02
CA ALA A 61 8.65 -8.95 -6.54
C ALA A 61 10.12 -9.36 -6.80
N PRO A 62 10.58 -10.57 -6.41
CA PRO A 62 11.96 -10.99 -6.73
C PRO A 62 12.20 -11.12 -8.23
N PHE A 63 11.17 -11.52 -9.01
CA PHE A 63 11.26 -11.54 -10.47
C PHE A 63 11.48 -10.14 -11.05
N LEU A 64 10.65 -9.17 -10.66
CA LEU A 64 10.76 -7.79 -11.12
C LEU A 64 12.09 -7.15 -10.69
N GLY A 65 12.53 -7.40 -9.46
CA GLY A 65 13.83 -6.93 -8.96
C GLY A 65 14.98 -7.45 -9.82
N CYS A 66 14.99 -8.74 -10.16
CA CYS A 66 15.99 -9.31 -11.06
C CYS A 66 15.90 -8.73 -12.48
N LEU A 67 14.69 -8.52 -13.01
CA LEU A 67 14.49 -7.92 -14.32
C LEU A 67 15.07 -6.50 -14.40
N VAL A 68 14.85 -5.68 -13.37
CA VAL A 68 15.43 -4.34 -13.26
C VAL A 68 16.95 -4.40 -13.24
N LEU A 69 17.56 -5.32 -12.49
CA LEU A 69 19.02 -5.51 -12.48
C LEU A 69 19.56 -5.92 -13.85
N VAL A 70 18.88 -6.83 -14.55
CA VAL A 70 19.23 -7.22 -15.94
C VAL A 70 19.23 -6.00 -16.86
N CYS A 71 18.18 -5.19 -16.80
CA CYS A 71 18.07 -3.96 -17.59
C CYS A 71 19.21 -2.97 -17.27
N LEU A 72 19.56 -2.78 -15.99
CA LEU A 72 20.64 -1.89 -15.57
C LEU A 72 22.02 -2.37 -16.05
N PHE A 73 22.36 -3.64 -15.81
CA PHE A 73 23.67 -4.18 -16.22
C PHE A 73 23.77 -4.33 -17.74
N GLY A 74 22.65 -4.59 -18.43
CA GLY A 74 22.54 -4.59 -19.88
C GLY A 74 22.78 -3.21 -20.46
N ALA A 75 22.12 -2.17 -19.92
CA ALA A 75 22.36 -0.79 -20.30
C ALA A 75 23.83 -0.36 -20.06
N ALA A 76 24.41 -0.75 -18.92
CA ALA A 76 25.81 -0.48 -18.61
C ALA A 76 26.77 -1.18 -19.60
N ALA A 77 26.46 -2.40 -20.07
CA ALA A 77 27.25 -3.11 -21.07
C ALA A 77 27.22 -2.44 -22.46
N LEU A 78 26.07 -1.85 -22.82
CA LEU A 78 25.88 -1.13 -24.08
C LEU A 78 26.51 0.26 -24.06
N ILE A 79 26.20 1.07 -23.05
CA ILE A 79 26.64 2.47 -22.94
C ILE A 79 28.13 2.55 -22.57
N ARG A 80 28.63 1.58 -21.78
CA ARG A 80 30.00 1.50 -21.27
C ARG A 80 30.44 2.78 -20.53
N PRO A 81 29.73 3.16 -19.44
CA PRO A 81 30.04 4.36 -18.66
C PRO A 81 31.44 4.31 -18.03
N PHE A 82 32.01 3.12 -17.85
CA PHE A 82 33.35 2.89 -17.28
C PHE A 82 34.49 3.56 -18.07
N ARG A 83 34.25 4.00 -19.30
CA ARG A 83 35.20 4.81 -20.08
C ARG A 83 35.37 6.24 -19.55
N MET A 84 34.56 6.65 -18.57
CA MET A 84 34.62 7.96 -17.92
C MET A 84 34.42 9.14 -18.88
N GLU A 85 33.72 8.92 -19.99
CA GLU A 85 33.26 10.00 -20.87
C GLU A 85 31.99 10.62 -20.28
N THR A 86 32.01 11.94 -20.05
CA THR A 86 30.90 12.70 -19.42
C THR A 86 29.54 12.40 -20.04
N ARG A 87 29.47 12.35 -21.39
CA ARG A 87 28.22 12.05 -22.12
C ARG A 87 27.68 10.65 -21.83
N ARG A 88 28.55 9.65 -21.74
CA ARG A 88 28.15 8.27 -21.48
C ARG A 88 27.71 8.07 -20.04
N CYS A 89 28.37 8.73 -19.09
CA CYS A 89 27.97 8.69 -17.70
C CYS A 89 26.62 9.39 -17.48
N ALA A 90 26.40 10.55 -18.13
CA ALA A 90 25.10 11.24 -18.10
C ALA A 90 23.99 10.38 -18.72
N LEU A 91 24.25 9.78 -19.89
CA LEU A 91 23.30 8.88 -20.53
C LEU A 91 22.95 7.67 -19.63
N MET A 92 23.97 7.06 -18.99
CA MET A 92 23.75 5.95 -18.07
C MET A 92 22.92 6.36 -16.85
N ALA A 93 23.19 7.53 -16.27
CA ALA A 93 22.42 8.05 -15.14
C ALA A 93 20.95 8.24 -15.53
N THR A 94 20.68 8.89 -16.67
CA THR A 94 19.31 9.05 -17.18
C THR A 94 18.63 7.71 -17.43
N VAL A 95 19.29 6.77 -18.09
CA VAL A 95 18.73 5.44 -18.38
C VAL A 95 18.45 4.66 -17.09
N ALA A 96 19.36 4.70 -16.11
CA ALA A 96 19.16 4.04 -14.82
C ALA A 96 17.95 4.61 -14.07
N SER A 97 17.82 5.93 -14.02
CA SER A 97 16.66 6.61 -13.43
C SER A 97 15.34 6.22 -14.11
N LEU A 98 15.33 6.14 -15.45
CA LEU A 98 14.15 5.72 -16.20
C LEU A 98 13.80 4.25 -15.93
N ILE A 99 14.78 3.36 -15.85
CA ILE A 99 14.55 1.95 -15.52
C ILE A 99 13.91 1.82 -14.13
N PHE A 100 14.42 2.54 -13.12
CA PHE A 100 13.81 2.53 -11.79
C PHE A 100 12.40 3.12 -11.78
N ALA A 101 12.17 4.24 -12.47
CA ALA A 101 10.85 4.86 -12.58
C ALA A 101 9.83 3.94 -13.25
N LEU A 102 10.21 3.24 -14.33
CA LEU A 102 9.38 2.23 -14.98
C LEU A 102 9.13 1.03 -14.05
N GLY A 103 10.13 0.62 -13.27
CA GLY A 103 9.98 -0.40 -12.24
C GLY A 103 8.92 -0.02 -11.21
N ILE A 104 8.99 1.18 -10.65
CA ILE A 104 8.00 1.72 -9.69
C ILE A 104 6.60 1.74 -10.32
N GLY A 105 6.46 2.29 -11.53
CA GLY A 105 5.16 2.33 -12.22
C GLY A 105 4.58 0.94 -12.48
N THR A 106 5.43 -0.04 -12.78
CA THR A 106 5.01 -1.45 -12.94
C THR A 106 4.49 -2.03 -11.63
N ILE A 107 5.14 -1.75 -10.50
CA ILE A 107 4.67 -2.18 -9.18
C ILE A 107 3.29 -1.60 -8.89
N TRP A 108 3.10 -0.29 -9.11
CA TRP A 108 1.81 0.35 -8.89
C TRP A 108 0.70 -0.27 -9.74
N GLN A 109 0.98 -0.60 -11.00
CA GLN A 109 0.01 -1.28 -11.86
C GLN A 109 -0.33 -2.69 -11.37
N ILE A 110 0.67 -3.45 -10.91
CA ILE A 110 0.46 -4.80 -10.36
C ILE A 110 -0.41 -4.72 -9.10
N VAL A 111 -0.05 -3.86 -8.14
CA VAL A 111 -0.73 -3.75 -6.85
C VAL A 111 -2.14 -3.16 -7.00
N SER A 112 -2.34 -2.14 -7.83
CA SER A 112 -3.65 -1.53 -8.01
C SER A 112 -4.68 -2.52 -8.55
N HIS A 113 -4.26 -3.38 -9.49
CA HIS A 113 -5.15 -4.39 -10.07
C HIS A 113 -5.37 -5.59 -9.15
N ASP A 114 -4.61 -5.73 -8.06
CA ASP A 114 -4.76 -6.87 -7.17
C ASP A 114 -5.99 -6.74 -6.27
N LYS A 115 -7.07 -7.47 -6.56
CA LYS A 115 -8.26 -7.47 -5.70
C LYS A 115 -8.05 -8.41 -4.51
N VAL A 116 -7.51 -7.87 -3.42
CA VAL A 116 -7.24 -8.60 -2.17
C VAL A 116 -8.53 -8.81 -1.38
N THR A 117 -8.98 -10.05 -1.21
CA THR A 117 -10.10 -10.44 -0.34
C THR A 117 -9.65 -11.01 1.00
N ASP A 118 -8.33 -11.12 1.24
CA ASP A 118 -7.77 -11.51 2.54
C ASP A 118 -8.00 -10.45 3.63
N THR A 119 -8.58 -9.29 3.26
CA THR A 119 -9.02 -8.28 4.21
C THR A 119 -10.32 -8.66 4.94
N ILE A 120 -11.02 -9.73 4.53
CA ILE A 120 -12.24 -10.21 5.19
C ILE A 120 -11.92 -10.65 6.62
N VAL A 121 -12.66 -10.09 7.59
CA VAL A 121 -12.54 -10.49 8.99
C VAL A 121 -13.28 -11.81 9.20
N GLY A 122 -12.61 -12.82 9.76
CA GLY A 122 -13.22 -14.10 10.08
C GLY A 122 -13.35 -15.06 8.89
N THR A 123 -14.11 -16.15 9.10
CA THR A 123 -14.31 -17.20 8.12
C THR A 123 -15.43 -16.86 7.13
N PRO A 124 -15.15 -16.76 5.81
CA PRO A 124 -16.15 -16.34 4.85
C PRO A 124 -17.27 -17.37 4.63
N LEU A 125 -18.44 -16.85 4.25
CA LEU A 125 -19.66 -17.60 3.98
C LEU A 125 -20.17 -17.29 2.58
N MET A 126 -20.49 -18.33 1.83
CA MET A 126 -20.97 -18.20 0.44
C MET A 126 -22.40 -18.70 0.25
N SER A 127 -22.91 -19.51 1.17
CA SER A 127 -24.24 -20.07 1.05
C SER A 127 -24.83 -20.47 2.41
N THR A 128 -26.14 -20.67 2.44
CA THR A 128 -26.84 -21.20 3.63
C THR A 128 -26.31 -22.57 4.04
N LYS A 129 -25.86 -23.38 3.07
CA LYS A 129 -25.25 -24.69 3.33
C LYS A 129 -23.93 -24.53 4.09
N ASP A 130 -23.09 -23.58 3.68
CA ASP A 130 -21.81 -23.30 4.33
C ASP A 130 -22.03 -22.78 5.75
N THR A 131 -23.00 -21.88 5.95
CA THR A 131 -23.39 -21.42 7.29
C THR A 131 -23.79 -22.58 8.20
N SER A 132 -24.64 -23.49 7.70
CA SER A 132 -25.07 -24.65 8.49
C SER A 132 -23.92 -25.61 8.81
N ALA A 133 -22.97 -25.78 7.88
CA ALA A 133 -21.78 -26.62 8.06
C ALA A 133 -20.82 -26.01 9.10
N TYR A 134 -20.60 -24.69 9.02
CA TYR A 134 -19.80 -23.95 9.99
C TYR A 134 -20.37 -24.04 11.40
N MET A 135 -21.69 -23.86 11.55
CA MET A 135 -22.37 -23.94 12.84
C MET A 135 -22.31 -25.33 13.45
N LYS A 136 -22.54 -26.39 12.65
CA LYS A 136 -22.43 -27.78 13.12
C LYS A 136 -21.01 -28.14 13.58
N LYS A 137 -19.99 -27.61 12.90
CA LYS A 137 -18.59 -27.81 13.26
C LYS A 137 -18.23 -27.10 14.56
N THR A 138 -18.74 -25.88 14.75
CA THR A 138 -18.39 -25.03 15.90
C THR A 138 -19.17 -25.40 17.16
N PHE A 139 -20.47 -25.66 17.04
CA PHE A 139 -21.37 -25.95 18.16
C PHE A 139 -22.00 -27.35 18.01
N PRO A 140 -21.21 -28.43 18.17
CA PRO A 140 -21.71 -29.78 18.00
C PRO A 140 -22.75 -30.11 19.08
N GLY A 141 -23.91 -30.63 18.66
CA GLY A 141 -24.96 -31.10 19.57
C GLY A 141 -25.83 -29.99 20.21
N VAL A 142 -25.62 -28.71 19.86
CA VAL A 142 -26.46 -27.60 20.33
C VAL A 142 -27.57 -27.34 19.32
N LYS A 143 -28.81 -27.27 19.79
CA LYS A 143 -29.96 -26.87 18.95
C LYS A 143 -30.01 -25.34 18.86
N LEU A 144 -29.41 -24.81 17.80
CA LEU A 144 -29.43 -23.38 17.47
C LEU A 144 -30.71 -23.00 16.72
N ARG A 145 -31.25 -21.82 17.03
CA ARG A 145 -32.31 -21.16 16.25
C ARG A 145 -31.65 -20.07 15.43
N TYR A 146 -31.92 -20.07 14.14
CA TYR A 146 -31.30 -19.14 13.20
C TYR A 146 -32.21 -17.94 12.97
N ILE A 147 -31.62 -16.74 13.05
CA ILE A 147 -32.24 -15.47 12.69
C ILE A 147 -31.58 -14.99 11.39
N PRO A 148 -32.18 -15.27 10.21
CA PRO A 148 -31.72 -14.70 8.95
C PRO A 148 -31.67 -13.17 9.05
N THR A 149 -30.50 -12.62 8.80
CA THR A 149 -30.16 -11.20 8.90
C THR A 149 -29.58 -10.74 7.59
N GLY A 150 -30.11 -9.66 7.03
CA GLY A 150 -29.55 -8.99 5.86
C GLY A 150 -29.17 -7.55 6.17
N VAL A 151 -28.20 -7.05 5.40
CA VAL A 151 -27.66 -5.70 5.44
C VAL A 151 -27.67 -5.09 4.03
N PHE A 152 -27.99 -3.81 3.96
CA PHE A 152 -27.88 -2.99 2.77
C PHE A 152 -27.21 -1.66 3.16
N ILE A 153 -26.08 -1.33 2.55
CA ILE A 153 -25.31 -0.12 2.86
C ILE A 153 -25.67 0.97 1.85
N GLN A 154 -26.09 2.13 2.36
CA GLN A 154 -26.42 3.32 1.56
C GLN A 154 -25.26 4.29 1.44
N GLY A 155 -24.41 4.35 2.46
CA GLY A 155 -23.30 5.30 2.52
C GLY A 155 -22.23 4.85 3.50
N SER A 156 -20.99 5.22 3.18
CA SER A 156 -19.87 5.04 4.10
C SER A 156 -18.84 6.16 3.91
N LYS A 157 -18.30 6.66 5.00
CA LYS A 157 -17.30 7.73 5.01
C LYS A 157 -16.28 7.50 6.11
N PHE A 158 -15.00 7.50 5.74
CA PHE A 158 -13.91 7.52 6.72
C PHE A 158 -13.85 8.92 7.35
N ALA A 159 -14.20 9.01 8.64
CA ALA A 159 -14.19 10.25 9.39
C ALA A 159 -12.79 10.54 9.97
N SER A 160 -12.07 9.49 10.37
CA SER A 160 -10.70 9.55 10.85
C SER A 160 -9.95 8.25 10.52
N PRO A 161 -8.65 8.13 10.82
CA PRO A 161 -7.89 6.90 10.60
C PRO A 161 -8.42 5.67 11.37
N GLN A 162 -9.32 5.87 12.34
CA GLN A 162 -9.86 4.79 13.17
C GLN A 162 -11.38 4.83 13.27
N GLU A 163 -12.05 5.73 12.54
CA GLU A 163 -13.49 5.90 12.61
C GLU A 163 -14.09 5.95 11.21
N VAL A 164 -15.14 5.16 11.03
CA VAL A 164 -15.92 5.13 9.79
C VAL A 164 -17.40 5.32 10.11
N GLU A 165 -18.02 6.27 9.44
CA GLU A 165 -19.46 6.49 9.46
C GLU A 165 -20.10 5.60 8.40
N VAL A 166 -21.11 4.82 8.76
CA VAL A 166 -21.82 3.91 7.87
C VAL A 166 -23.33 4.05 8.10
N SER A 167 -24.09 4.15 7.01
CA SER A 167 -25.54 4.21 7.05
C SER A 167 -26.17 3.21 6.11
N GLY A 168 -27.37 2.75 6.46
CA GLY A 168 -28.08 1.75 5.66
C GLY A 168 -29.25 1.11 6.37
N TYR A 169 -29.62 -0.07 5.89
CA TYR A 169 -30.70 -0.87 6.46
C TYR A 169 -30.18 -2.23 6.91
N VAL A 170 -30.69 -2.68 8.04
CA VAL A 170 -30.52 -4.05 8.52
C VAL A 170 -31.90 -4.66 8.73
N TRP A 171 -32.09 -5.91 8.33
CA TRP A 171 -33.38 -6.58 8.49
C TRP A 171 -33.19 -8.01 8.96
N GLN A 172 -34.21 -8.51 9.66
CA GLN A 172 -34.23 -9.84 10.24
C GLN A 172 -35.56 -10.52 9.98
N ARG A 173 -35.48 -11.82 9.66
CA ARG A 173 -36.65 -12.69 9.48
C ARG A 173 -36.79 -13.58 10.71
N TYR A 174 -37.96 -13.55 11.33
CA TYR A 174 -38.27 -14.28 12.55
C TYR A 174 -39.25 -15.40 12.27
N SER A 175 -38.86 -16.60 12.68
CA SER A 175 -39.79 -17.72 12.80
C SER A 175 -40.66 -17.55 14.07
N PRO A 176 -41.88 -18.09 14.11
CA PRO A 176 -42.80 -17.91 15.24
C PRO A 176 -42.27 -18.40 16.60
N ASP A 177 -41.24 -19.23 16.60
CA ASP A 177 -40.59 -19.78 17.80
C ASP A 177 -39.51 -18.88 18.41
N ILE A 178 -39.19 -17.75 17.78
CA ILE A 178 -38.16 -16.81 18.26
C ILE A 178 -38.77 -15.80 19.24
N PRO A 179 -38.26 -15.70 20.48
CA PRO A 179 -38.76 -14.74 21.47
C PRO A 179 -38.53 -13.28 21.04
N GLU A 180 -39.43 -12.37 21.45
CA GLU A 180 -39.26 -10.93 21.18
C GLU A 180 -37.97 -10.36 21.79
N SER A 181 -37.49 -10.91 22.90
CA SER A 181 -36.22 -10.49 23.52
C SER A 181 -34.97 -10.79 22.68
N SER A 182 -35.08 -11.71 21.72
CA SER A 182 -33.98 -12.05 20.80
C SER A 182 -34.04 -11.25 19.50
N MET A 183 -35.10 -10.46 19.31
CA MET A 183 -35.28 -9.63 18.13
C MET A 183 -34.43 -8.37 18.24
N GLY A 184 -33.75 -8.03 17.15
CA GLY A 184 -32.87 -6.87 17.03
C GLY A 184 -31.42 -7.25 16.80
N VAL A 185 -30.61 -6.22 16.61
CA VAL A 185 -29.17 -6.33 16.38
C VAL A 185 -28.43 -5.33 17.24
N VAL A 186 -27.31 -5.78 17.80
CA VAL A 186 -26.36 -4.93 18.53
C VAL A 186 -25.10 -4.76 17.69
N PHE A 187 -24.59 -3.53 17.60
CA PHE A 187 -23.32 -3.20 16.95
C PHE A 187 -22.25 -2.89 18.02
N PRO A 188 -21.39 -3.85 18.40
CA PRO A 188 -20.51 -3.70 19.57
C PRO A 188 -19.38 -2.68 19.40
N GLU A 189 -19.08 -2.28 18.16
CA GLU A 189 -17.98 -1.37 17.80
C GLU A 189 -18.42 0.08 17.63
N ALA A 190 -19.70 0.37 17.83
CA ALA A 190 -20.21 1.73 17.86
C ALA A 190 -19.92 2.35 19.25
N PRO A 191 -19.01 3.34 19.37
CA PRO A 191 -18.62 3.90 20.66
C PRO A 191 -19.72 4.79 21.26
N ASP A 192 -20.48 5.45 20.40
CA ASP A 192 -21.60 6.30 20.76
C ASP A 192 -22.90 5.49 20.60
N GLY A 193 -23.86 5.71 21.49
CA GLY A 193 -25.19 5.12 21.34
C GLY A 193 -25.77 5.49 19.98
N TYR A 194 -26.02 4.49 19.15
CA TYR A 194 -26.49 4.69 17.79
C TYR A 194 -28.02 4.72 17.71
N SER A 195 -28.55 5.34 16.64
CA SER A 195 -29.98 5.28 16.32
C SER A 195 -30.27 4.07 15.42
N LEU A 196 -31.34 3.36 15.77
CA LEU A 196 -31.87 2.24 15.01
C LEU A 196 -33.37 2.49 14.80
N ASP A 197 -33.72 3.15 13.70
CA ASP A 197 -35.09 3.58 13.44
C ASP A 197 -35.87 2.45 12.74
N GLU A 198 -36.98 2.02 13.30
CA GLU A 198 -37.80 0.96 12.69
C GLU A 198 -38.35 1.45 11.34
N ALA A 199 -37.95 0.78 10.26
CA ALA A 199 -38.34 1.12 8.91
C ALA A 199 -39.58 0.36 8.47
N TYR A 200 -39.69 -0.92 8.85
CA TYR A 200 -40.85 -1.77 8.55
C TYR A 200 -40.95 -2.97 9.50
N ASP A 201 -42.19 -3.41 9.74
CA ASP A 201 -42.54 -4.64 10.44
C ASP A 201 -43.74 -5.27 9.73
N THR A 202 -43.53 -6.40 9.06
CA THR A 202 -44.56 -7.07 8.27
C THR A 202 -44.56 -8.57 8.48
N LYS A 203 -45.71 -9.21 8.27
CA LYS A 203 -45.82 -10.67 8.25
C LYS A 203 -45.72 -11.15 6.80
N THR A 204 -44.76 -12.01 6.53
CA THR A 204 -44.62 -12.69 5.24
C THR A 204 -45.76 -13.69 5.04
N THR A 205 -46.04 -14.06 3.79
CA THR A 205 -47.05 -15.08 3.42
C THR A 205 -46.86 -16.41 4.14
N ASP A 206 -45.64 -16.74 4.54
CA ASP A 206 -45.27 -17.98 5.19
C ASP A 206 -45.43 -17.92 6.73
N GLY A 207 -46.01 -16.85 7.27
CA GLY A 207 -46.22 -16.65 8.71
C GLY A 207 -44.99 -16.16 9.47
N GLN A 208 -43.86 -15.94 8.80
CA GLN A 208 -42.67 -15.30 9.36
C GLN A 208 -42.89 -13.80 9.57
N ARG A 209 -42.26 -13.22 10.59
CA ARG A 209 -42.24 -11.76 10.82
C ARG A 209 -40.94 -11.20 10.24
N LEU A 210 -41.03 -10.22 9.35
CA LEU A 210 -39.91 -9.50 8.77
C LEU A 210 -39.87 -8.10 9.39
N LYS A 211 -38.80 -7.81 10.13
CA LYS A 211 -38.52 -6.47 10.65
C LYS A 211 -37.26 -5.89 10.03
N GLY A 212 -37.28 -4.61 9.74
CA GLY A 212 -36.13 -3.87 9.23
C GLY A 212 -35.97 -2.54 9.94
N TRP A 213 -34.72 -2.12 10.07
CA TRP A 213 -34.34 -0.87 10.68
C TRP A 213 -33.38 -0.10 9.79
N HIS A 214 -33.51 1.22 9.79
CA HIS A 214 -32.50 2.13 9.29
C HIS A 214 -31.49 2.42 10.39
N PHE A 215 -30.20 2.41 10.04
CA PHE A 215 -29.13 2.71 10.97
C PHE A 215 -28.25 3.83 10.43
N ASN A 216 -27.68 4.59 11.37
CA ASN A 216 -26.57 5.49 11.14
C ASN A 216 -25.56 5.28 12.27
N LEU A 217 -24.38 4.75 11.94
CA LEU A 217 -23.39 4.26 12.89
C LEU A 217 -22.06 4.96 12.65
N THR A 218 -21.38 5.36 13.72
CA THR A 218 -19.93 5.59 13.69
C THR A 218 -19.26 4.37 14.29
N LEU A 219 -18.40 3.69 13.54
CA LEU A 219 -17.70 2.47 13.98
C LEU A 219 -16.24 2.80 14.25
N ARG A 220 -15.71 2.33 15.38
CA ARG A 220 -14.28 2.42 15.71
C ARG A 220 -13.54 1.16 15.30
N GLN A 221 -12.67 1.29 14.30
CA GLN A 221 -12.02 0.17 13.64
C GLN A 221 -10.54 0.45 13.40
N LYS A 222 -9.75 -0.61 13.41
CA LYS A 222 -8.31 -0.51 13.14
C LYS A 222 -8.05 -0.75 11.66
N PHE A 223 -7.78 0.33 10.94
CA PHE A 223 -7.36 0.29 9.53
C PHE A 223 -5.83 0.24 9.42
N ASP A 224 -5.33 -0.31 8.31
CA ASP A 224 -3.88 -0.38 8.04
C ASP A 224 -3.50 0.55 6.88
N TYR A 225 -2.80 1.63 7.21
CA TYR A 225 -2.34 2.63 6.22
C TYR A 225 -0.91 2.43 5.75
N ALA A 226 -0.27 1.28 6.03
CA ALA A 226 1.11 1.01 5.60
C ALA A 226 1.30 1.21 4.08
N GLN A 227 0.28 0.90 3.27
CA GLN A 227 0.32 1.01 1.81
C GLN A 227 -0.23 2.34 1.26
N TYR A 228 -0.54 3.32 2.12
CA TYR A 228 -1.11 4.60 1.69
C TYR A 228 -0.24 5.31 0.62
N PRO A 229 -0.81 5.77 -0.51
CA PRO A 229 -2.23 5.88 -0.84
C PRO A 229 -2.79 4.73 -1.70
N LEU A 230 -2.00 3.69 -1.98
CA LEU A 230 -2.47 2.50 -2.72
C LEU A 230 -3.11 1.48 -1.76
N ASP A 231 -3.68 1.96 -0.66
CA ASP A 231 -4.25 1.15 0.40
C ASP A 231 -5.65 0.63 0.06
N LYS A 232 -5.95 -0.56 0.57
CA LYS A 232 -7.26 -1.20 0.55
C LYS A 232 -7.67 -1.46 1.99
N GLN A 233 -8.90 -1.10 2.33
CA GLN A 233 -9.44 -1.26 3.67
C GLN A 233 -10.66 -2.17 3.60
N ASN A 234 -10.99 -2.78 4.72
CA ASN A 234 -12.25 -3.48 4.90
C ASN A 234 -13.03 -2.79 6.01
N ILE A 235 -14.23 -2.32 5.71
CA ILE A 235 -15.18 -1.86 6.70
C ILE A 235 -16.02 -3.08 7.09
N TRP A 236 -16.03 -3.44 8.37
CA TRP A 236 -16.81 -4.60 8.81
C TRP A 236 -17.94 -4.21 9.76
N LEU A 237 -19.15 -4.67 9.51
CA LEU A 237 -20.25 -4.52 10.47
C LEU A 237 -20.29 -5.77 11.33
N ARG A 238 -19.78 -5.65 12.55
CA ARG A 238 -19.89 -6.68 13.58
C ARG A 238 -21.28 -6.65 14.20
N MET A 239 -22.00 -7.77 14.11
CA MET A 239 -23.38 -7.87 14.57
C MET A 239 -23.55 -8.95 15.63
N TRP A 240 -24.19 -8.55 16.72
CA TRP A 240 -24.62 -9.38 17.83
C TRP A 240 -26.13 -9.54 17.83
N SER A 241 -26.61 -10.70 18.26
CA SER A 241 -28.02 -10.85 18.64
C SER A 241 -28.25 -10.15 19.98
N ASN A 242 -29.46 -9.64 20.22
CA ASN A 242 -29.87 -9.20 21.56
C ASN A 242 -29.75 -10.33 22.61
N ALA A 243 -29.72 -11.58 22.17
CA ALA A 243 -29.51 -12.76 22.99
C ALA A 243 -28.20 -13.50 22.65
N THR A 244 -27.09 -12.78 22.39
CA THR A 244 -25.79 -13.30 21.90
C THR A 244 -25.23 -14.51 22.65
N PHE A 245 -25.52 -14.66 23.94
CA PHE A 245 -25.10 -15.81 24.76
C PHE A 245 -26.19 -16.87 24.92
N THR A 246 -27.12 -16.97 23.98
CA THR A 246 -28.18 -17.99 23.98
C THR A 246 -28.08 -18.86 22.71
N ASN A 247 -29.10 -19.68 22.46
CA ASN A 247 -29.14 -20.51 21.25
C ASN A 247 -29.64 -19.76 20.00
N ASP A 248 -29.94 -18.46 20.13
CA ASP A 248 -30.40 -17.60 19.04
C ASP A 248 -29.21 -16.96 18.34
N VAL A 249 -29.01 -17.32 17.06
CA VAL A 249 -27.81 -16.96 16.31
C VAL A 249 -28.18 -16.26 15.01
N LEU A 250 -27.54 -15.12 14.75
CA LEU A 250 -27.67 -14.40 13.49
C LEU A 250 -27.00 -15.18 12.36
N VAL A 251 -27.67 -15.32 11.22
CA VAL A 251 -27.12 -15.94 10.00
C VAL A 251 -27.39 -15.05 8.79
N PRO A 252 -26.57 -15.07 7.72
CA PRO A 252 -26.87 -14.31 6.52
C PRO A 252 -28.20 -14.72 5.88
N ASP A 253 -29.04 -13.75 5.53
CA ASP A 253 -30.26 -13.96 4.75
C ASP A 253 -29.95 -14.03 3.25
N PHE A 254 -29.19 -15.06 2.83
CA PHE A 254 -28.80 -15.25 1.41
C PHE A 254 -29.99 -15.30 0.44
N ALA A 255 -31.19 -15.64 0.91
CA ALA A 255 -32.40 -15.70 0.09
C ALA A 255 -32.91 -14.32 -0.35
N SER A 256 -32.53 -13.25 0.36
CA SER A 256 -32.90 -11.87 0.05
C SER A 256 -31.91 -11.18 -0.90
N TYR A 257 -30.87 -11.89 -1.35
CA TYR A 257 -29.89 -11.38 -2.30
C TYR A 257 -29.95 -12.15 -3.62
N PRO A 258 -29.42 -11.57 -4.71
CA PRO A 258 -29.00 -12.35 -5.88
C PRO A 258 -28.03 -13.48 -5.47
N PRO A 259 -27.82 -14.51 -6.31
CA PRO A 259 -26.87 -15.58 -6.03
C PRO A 259 -25.55 -15.04 -5.50
N TRP A 260 -25.23 -15.39 -4.25
CA TRP A 260 -24.16 -14.75 -3.50
C TRP A 260 -22.80 -15.04 -4.13
N LYS A 261 -22.04 -13.99 -4.35
CA LYS A 261 -20.66 -14.02 -4.85
C LYS A 261 -19.93 -12.80 -4.30
N TYR A 262 -18.62 -12.87 -4.19
CA TYR A 262 -17.84 -11.66 -3.94
C TYR A 262 -18.02 -10.68 -5.10
N GLY A 263 -18.56 -9.52 -4.76
CA GLY A 263 -18.92 -8.43 -5.67
C GLY A 263 -19.63 -7.35 -4.86
N GLU A 264 -20.19 -6.34 -5.51
CA GLU A 264 -20.82 -5.20 -4.85
C GLU A 264 -22.29 -5.49 -4.48
N ILE A 265 -22.56 -6.62 -3.82
CA ILE A 265 -23.92 -7.03 -3.43
C ILE A 265 -24.29 -6.41 -2.08
N GLY A 266 -25.49 -5.86 -1.95
CA GLY A 266 -25.93 -5.24 -0.70
C GLY A 266 -25.35 -3.84 -0.47
N LEU A 267 -24.93 -3.18 -1.54
CA LEU A 267 -24.53 -1.76 -1.57
C LEU A 267 -25.48 -1.00 -2.50
N ASP A 268 -25.68 0.28 -2.21
CA ASP A 268 -26.28 1.21 -3.15
C ASP A 268 -25.38 1.37 -4.39
N GLN A 269 -25.98 1.45 -5.58
CA GLN A 269 -25.23 1.58 -6.84
C GLN A 269 -24.56 2.95 -6.96
N ASP A 270 -25.16 3.98 -6.36
CA ASP A 270 -24.65 5.36 -6.39
C ASP A 270 -24.03 5.75 -5.04
N ILE A 271 -23.48 4.77 -4.31
CA ILE A 271 -22.87 4.99 -3.00
C ILE A 271 -21.78 6.07 -3.09
N VAL A 272 -21.97 7.18 -2.39
CA VAL A 272 -21.01 8.27 -2.36
C VAL A 272 -19.95 7.97 -1.31
N THR A 273 -18.81 7.50 -1.78
CA THR A 273 -17.67 7.12 -0.93
C THR A 273 -16.52 8.09 -1.20
N SER A 274 -16.41 9.15 -0.39
CA SER A 274 -15.47 10.27 -0.53
C SER A 274 -14.00 9.85 -0.78
N GLY A 275 -13.62 9.64 -2.04
CA GLY A 275 -12.26 9.21 -2.42
C GLY A 275 -11.99 7.71 -2.27
N TRP A 276 -13.03 6.90 -2.09
CA TRP A 276 -12.95 5.43 -1.99
C TRP A 276 -13.92 4.79 -2.99
N ALA A 277 -13.71 3.53 -3.33
CA ALA A 277 -14.61 2.76 -4.18
C ALA A 277 -14.78 1.34 -3.58
N PRO A 278 -16.01 0.84 -3.41
CA PRO A 278 -16.21 -0.54 -3.00
C PRO A 278 -15.77 -1.50 -4.11
N TYR A 279 -15.18 -2.64 -3.73
CA TYR A 279 -14.79 -3.68 -4.69
C TYR A 279 -15.28 -5.09 -4.33
N PHE A 280 -15.72 -5.31 -3.08
CA PHE A 280 -16.48 -6.50 -2.68
C PHE A 280 -17.34 -6.25 -1.45
N THR A 281 -18.33 -7.12 -1.27
CA THR A 281 -18.98 -7.40 0.01
C THR A 281 -18.91 -8.89 0.34
N GLY A 282 -18.91 -9.22 1.63
CA GLY A 282 -18.70 -10.58 2.09
C GLY A 282 -19.31 -10.83 3.47
N TRP A 283 -20.06 -11.92 3.60
CA TRP A 283 -20.46 -12.43 4.90
C TRP A 283 -19.36 -13.30 5.50
N SER A 284 -19.18 -13.20 6.81
CA SER A 284 -18.27 -14.08 7.54
C SER A 284 -18.72 -14.33 8.97
N PHE A 285 -18.23 -15.41 9.56
CA PHE A 285 -18.28 -15.63 11.01
C PHE A 285 -16.90 -15.50 11.61
N ASP A 286 -16.81 -14.78 12.71
CA ASP A 286 -15.66 -14.84 13.60
C ASP A 286 -16.06 -15.37 14.98
N GLN A 287 -15.09 -15.97 15.67
CA GLN A 287 -15.28 -16.54 17.00
C GLN A 287 -14.41 -15.82 18.00
N HIS A 288 -15.06 -14.95 18.77
CA HIS A 288 -14.46 -14.35 19.93
C HIS A 288 -14.62 -15.26 21.15
N LYS A 289 -13.53 -15.44 21.89
CA LYS A 289 -13.52 -16.16 23.17
C LYS A 289 -13.80 -15.18 24.28
N TYR A 290 -15.04 -15.18 24.77
CA TYR A 290 -15.45 -14.27 25.84
C TYR A 290 -15.08 -14.79 27.21
N THR A 291 -14.53 -13.89 28.03
CA THR A 291 -14.37 -14.08 29.48
C THR A 291 -15.60 -13.63 30.27
N MET A 292 -16.78 -13.55 29.62
CA MET A 292 -18.04 -13.12 30.21
C MET A 292 -19.24 -13.81 29.56
N THR A 293 -20.37 -13.87 30.26
CA THR A 293 -21.68 -14.36 29.77
C THR A 293 -22.77 -13.28 29.81
N GLN A 294 -22.39 -12.04 30.17
CA GLN A 294 -23.32 -10.93 30.47
C GLN A 294 -24.41 -11.29 31.52
N GLY A 295 -24.17 -12.31 32.35
CA GLY A 295 -25.15 -12.78 33.35
C GLY A 295 -26.28 -13.63 32.76
N LEU A 296 -26.26 -13.94 31.46
CA LEU A 296 -27.28 -14.76 30.80
C LEU A 296 -27.09 -16.27 31.03
N GLN A 297 -25.88 -16.68 31.40
CA GLN A 297 -25.53 -18.07 31.71
C GLN A 297 -24.54 -18.13 32.87
N ASP A 298 -24.59 -19.24 33.63
CA ASP A 298 -23.61 -19.53 34.67
C ASP A 298 -22.21 -19.70 34.07
N TRP A 299 -21.22 -19.11 34.74
CA TRP A 299 -19.82 -19.19 34.35
C TRP A 299 -19.25 -20.59 34.62
N ASN A 300 -19.42 -21.51 33.67
CA ASN A 300 -19.01 -22.91 33.80
C ASN A 300 -17.79 -23.30 32.94
N LYS A 301 -17.28 -22.38 32.13
CA LYS A 301 -16.12 -22.55 31.25
C LYS A 301 -15.23 -21.31 31.31
N PRO A 302 -13.90 -21.46 31.14
CA PRO A 302 -12.98 -20.32 31.13
C PRO A 302 -13.21 -19.36 29.96
N PHE A 303 -13.85 -19.82 28.88
CA PHE A 303 -14.28 -18.98 27.77
C PHE A 303 -15.63 -19.47 27.22
N VAL A 304 -16.47 -18.52 26.80
CA VAL A 304 -17.72 -18.79 26.09
C VAL A 304 -17.57 -18.32 24.65
N ALA A 305 -17.80 -19.22 23.70
CA ALA A 305 -17.79 -18.89 22.29
C ALA A 305 -19.18 -18.38 21.90
N ALA A 306 -19.24 -17.18 21.34
CA ALA A 306 -20.45 -16.64 20.72
C ALA A 306 -20.18 -16.50 19.21
N PRO A 307 -21.06 -17.04 18.34
CA PRO A 307 -20.94 -16.83 16.91
C PRO A 307 -21.31 -15.39 16.56
N GLU A 308 -20.39 -14.69 15.91
CA GLU A 308 -20.60 -13.29 15.53
C GLU A 308 -20.66 -13.15 14.03
N LEU A 309 -21.72 -12.52 13.57
CA LEU A 309 -21.95 -12.31 12.17
C LEU A 309 -21.27 -11.00 11.73
N TYR A 310 -20.46 -11.10 10.69
CA TYR A 310 -19.77 -9.96 10.11
C TYR A 310 -20.27 -9.74 8.68
N PHE A 311 -20.53 -8.48 8.35
CA PHE A 311 -20.72 -8.02 6.98
C PHE A 311 -19.53 -7.15 6.58
N ASN A 312 -18.71 -7.62 5.65
CA ASN A 312 -17.48 -6.98 5.22
C ASN A 312 -17.74 -6.20 3.93
N VAL A 313 -17.19 -5.00 3.85
CA VAL A 313 -17.21 -4.12 2.67
C VAL A 313 -15.78 -3.73 2.36
N GLY A 314 -15.22 -4.33 1.31
CA GLY A 314 -13.90 -3.99 0.81
C GLY A 314 -13.93 -2.67 0.07
N MET A 315 -13.10 -1.72 0.52
CA MET A 315 -12.95 -0.38 -0.03
C MET A 315 -11.54 -0.18 -0.59
N GLU A 316 -11.43 0.31 -1.81
CA GLU A 316 -10.17 0.69 -2.46
C GLU A 316 -10.08 2.21 -2.57
N ARG A 317 -8.92 2.78 -2.24
CA ARG A 317 -8.73 4.23 -2.33
C ARG A 317 -8.60 4.68 -3.78
N SER A 318 -9.20 5.82 -4.11
CA SER A 318 -8.85 6.59 -5.31
C SER A 318 -7.46 7.21 -5.15
N TRP A 319 -6.44 6.41 -5.41
CA TRP A 319 -5.04 6.68 -5.08
C TRP A 319 -4.37 7.72 -5.99
N ALA A 320 -4.85 7.89 -7.22
CA ALA A 320 -4.18 8.70 -8.24
C ALA A 320 -4.03 10.17 -7.83
N GLY A 321 -5.07 10.76 -7.24
CA GLY A 321 -5.05 12.15 -6.77
C GLY A 321 -4.03 12.38 -5.63
N PRO A 322 -4.18 11.69 -4.48
CA PRO A 322 -3.22 11.80 -3.38
C PRO A 322 -1.78 11.50 -3.78
N LEU A 323 -1.56 10.47 -4.62
CA LEU A 323 -0.24 10.10 -5.09
C LEU A 323 0.37 11.19 -5.98
N ALA A 324 -0.38 11.69 -6.98
CA ALA A 324 0.12 12.72 -7.89
C ALA A 324 0.47 14.02 -7.15
N GLY A 325 -0.35 14.44 -6.18
CA GLY A 325 -0.07 15.62 -5.35
C GLY A 325 1.25 15.50 -4.60
N LYS A 326 1.46 14.37 -3.90
CA LYS A 326 2.69 14.14 -3.13
C LYS A 326 3.92 13.90 -4.01
N LEU A 327 3.77 13.21 -5.13
CA LEU A 327 4.85 13.06 -6.12
C LEU A 327 5.27 14.38 -6.73
N LEU A 328 4.33 15.27 -7.06
CA LEU A 328 4.63 16.59 -7.61
C LEU A 328 5.42 17.44 -6.61
N GLN A 329 4.99 17.46 -5.35
CA GLN A 329 5.71 18.16 -4.28
C GLN A 329 7.11 17.56 -4.06
N SER A 330 7.21 16.24 -3.99
CA SER A 330 8.48 15.52 -3.88
C SER A 330 9.43 15.82 -5.05
N PHE A 331 8.89 15.88 -6.28
CA PHE A 331 9.63 16.24 -7.49
C PHE A 331 10.18 17.66 -7.43
N PHE A 332 9.40 18.65 -6.98
CA PHE A 332 9.91 20.02 -6.84
C PHE A 332 11.06 20.08 -5.83
N ILE A 333 10.92 19.45 -4.66
CA ILE A 333 12.00 19.37 -3.67
C ILE A 333 13.24 18.73 -4.30
N ALA A 334 13.08 17.61 -5.03
CA ALA A 334 14.17 16.93 -5.69
C ALA A 334 14.84 17.79 -6.79
N ALA A 335 14.06 18.51 -7.59
CA ALA A 335 14.58 19.38 -8.62
C ALA A 335 15.40 20.54 -8.02
N ILE A 336 14.93 21.18 -6.94
CA ILE A 336 15.68 22.26 -6.28
C ILE A 336 16.95 21.71 -5.62
N MET A 337 16.90 20.52 -5.01
CA MET A 337 18.08 19.82 -4.48
C MET A 337 19.11 19.51 -5.57
N PHE A 338 18.65 19.06 -6.73
CA PHE A 338 19.53 18.80 -7.88
C PHE A 338 20.20 20.08 -8.37
N LEU A 339 19.44 21.17 -8.50
CA LEU A 339 19.98 22.47 -8.90
C LEU A 339 21.03 22.97 -7.91
N ALA A 340 20.85 22.73 -6.60
CA ALA A 340 21.81 23.12 -5.58
C ALA A 340 23.20 22.48 -5.76
N LEU A 341 23.30 21.30 -6.40
CA LEU A 341 24.59 20.66 -6.70
C LEU A 341 25.43 21.44 -7.72
N PHE A 342 24.80 22.23 -8.59
CA PHE A 342 25.50 23.07 -9.58
C PHE A 342 25.95 24.43 -9.04
N VAL A 343 25.38 24.84 -7.90
CA VAL A 343 25.68 26.14 -7.31
C VAL A 343 27.04 26.13 -6.59
N TYR A 344 27.49 24.96 -6.13
CA TYR A 344 28.75 24.80 -5.41
C TYR A 344 29.90 24.37 -6.34
N THR A 345 30.91 25.22 -6.51
CA THR A 345 32.10 24.97 -7.35
C THR A 345 33.36 25.29 -6.57
N LYS A 346 34.42 24.48 -6.77
CA LYS A 346 35.74 24.71 -6.14
C LYS A 346 36.64 25.61 -6.99
N ASP A 347 36.18 26.02 -8.17
CA ASP A 347 36.93 26.84 -9.12
C ASP A 347 36.78 28.33 -8.78
N ASP A 348 37.86 28.95 -8.28
CA ASP A 348 37.92 30.37 -7.88
C ASP A 348 37.55 31.35 -9.02
N ASN A 349 37.60 30.91 -10.29
CA ASN A 349 37.14 31.73 -11.43
C ASN A 349 35.63 31.62 -11.70
N LYS A 350 34.96 30.58 -11.19
CA LYS A 350 33.50 30.38 -11.30
C LYS A 350 32.76 30.77 -10.03
N ASN A 351 33.43 30.70 -8.88
CA ASN A 351 32.95 31.13 -7.56
C ASN A 351 32.36 32.56 -7.49
N PRO A 352 32.93 33.60 -8.16
CA PRO A 352 32.46 34.96 -7.95
C PRO A 352 31.10 35.26 -8.59
N ARG A 353 30.51 34.38 -9.40
CA ARG A 353 29.23 34.64 -10.09
C ARG A 353 27.99 34.42 -9.21
N PHE A 354 28.08 33.62 -8.14
CA PHE A 354 26.91 33.28 -7.30
C PHE A 354 27.08 33.55 -5.79
N GLY A 355 28.29 33.86 -5.30
CA GLY A 355 28.50 34.24 -3.88
C GLY A 355 28.09 33.18 -2.85
N PHE A 356 27.96 31.92 -3.28
CA PHE A 356 27.44 30.84 -2.45
C PHE A 356 28.55 30.27 -1.57
N SER A 357 28.41 30.43 -0.25
CA SER A 357 29.34 29.87 0.73
C SER A 357 28.90 28.48 1.20
N THR A 358 29.80 27.72 1.83
CA THR A 358 29.45 26.46 2.51
C THR A 358 28.32 26.69 3.53
N TRP A 359 28.30 27.84 4.22
CA TRP A 359 27.23 28.21 5.13
C TRP A 359 25.86 28.31 4.42
N THR A 360 25.82 28.90 3.22
CA THR A 360 24.60 29.02 2.43
C THR A 360 24.05 27.63 2.05
N ALA A 361 24.91 26.68 1.69
CA ALA A 361 24.51 25.30 1.40
C ALA A 361 23.94 24.58 2.65
N ILE A 362 24.53 24.83 3.82
CA ILE A 362 24.03 24.31 5.10
C ILE A 362 22.64 24.87 5.39
N SER A 363 22.47 26.19 5.35
CA SER A 363 21.18 26.84 5.61
C SER A 363 20.10 26.36 4.65
N PHE A 364 20.43 26.23 3.36
CA PHE A 364 19.53 25.72 2.34
C PHE A 364 19.09 24.27 2.60
N SER A 365 20.01 23.41 3.03
CA SER A 365 19.71 22.01 3.37
C SER A 365 18.77 21.90 4.58
N VAL A 366 18.98 22.73 5.61
CA VAL A 366 18.10 22.81 6.79
C VAL A 366 16.70 23.28 6.39
N SER A 367 16.60 24.31 5.54
CA SER A 367 15.32 24.81 5.04
C SER A 367 14.55 23.73 4.26
N LEU A 368 15.22 22.99 3.39
CA LEU A 368 14.59 21.89 2.66
C LEU A 368 14.16 20.73 3.56
N LEU A 369 14.97 20.40 4.58
CA LEU A 369 14.61 19.38 5.56
C LEU A 369 13.31 19.75 6.28
N LEU A 370 13.15 21.01 6.68
CA LEU A 370 11.92 21.50 7.28
C LEU A 370 10.71 21.33 6.35
N VAL A 371 10.86 21.62 5.05
CA VAL A 371 9.79 21.43 4.06
C VAL A 371 9.36 19.96 3.95
N VAL A 372 10.33 19.03 3.91
CA VAL A 372 10.02 17.60 3.87
C VAL A 372 9.36 17.12 5.17
N VAL A 373 9.79 17.63 6.33
CA VAL A 373 9.18 17.30 7.63
C VAL A 373 7.72 17.76 7.68
N VAL A 374 7.42 18.98 7.22
CA VAL A 374 6.05 19.50 7.17
C VAL A 374 5.18 18.67 6.20
N ASP A 375 5.75 18.21 5.08
CA ASP A 375 5.04 17.31 4.18
C ASP A 375 4.72 15.96 4.84
N GLN A 376 5.68 15.43 5.61
CA GLN A 376 5.51 14.19 6.37
C GLN A 376 4.42 14.31 7.44
N THR A 377 4.34 15.43 8.16
CA THR A 377 3.31 15.63 9.18
C THR A 377 1.90 15.63 8.58
N GLN A 378 1.71 16.15 7.36
CA GLN A 378 0.42 16.08 6.68
C GLN A 378 0.01 14.65 6.32
N ILE A 379 0.98 13.78 6.00
CA ILE A 379 0.70 12.35 5.76
C ILE A 379 0.25 11.68 7.07
N ARG A 380 0.87 12.03 8.20
CA ARG A 380 0.53 11.52 9.53
C ARG A 380 -0.86 11.95 10.00
N GLU A 381 -1.31 13.15 9.65
CA GLU A 381 -2.69 13.58 9.93
C GLU A 381 -3.74 12.70 9.22
N ILE A 382 -3.42 12.19 8.03
CA ILE A 382 -4.34 11.35 7.23
C ILE A 382 -4.28 9.88 7.65
N ALA A 383 -3.09 9.36 7.95
CA ALA A 383 -2.88 7.95 8.28
C ALA A 383 -2.98 7.66 9.79
N GLY A 384 -2.87 8.67 10.65
CA GLY A 384 -2.84 8.50 12.10
C GLY A 384 -1.55 7.87 12.63
N ASP A 385 -1.63 7.37 13.86
CA ASP A 385 -0.51 6.79 14.63
C ASP A 385 -0.15 5.34 14.26
N THR A 386 -0.66 4.84 13.13
CA THR A 386 -0.28 3.52 12.62
C THR A 386 1.18 3.48 12.13
N SER A 387 1.63 2.29 11.75
CA SER A 387 2.94 2.00 11.13
C SER A 387 3.39 3.02 10.07
N LEU A 388 4.68 3.02 9.75
CA LEU A 388 5.23 3.81 8.64
C LEU A 388 4.44 3.56 7.34
N THR A 389 3.97 4.65 6.74
CA THR A 389 3.25 4.60 5.47
C THR A 389 4.20 4.59 4.28
N TYR A 390 3.76 4.06 3.14
CA TYR A 390 4.54 4.00 1.91
C TYR A 390 5.11 5.37 1.49
N LEU A 391 4.32 6.44 1.54
CA LEU A 391 4.80 7.78 1.17
C LEU A 391 5.83 8.36 2.15
N GLU A 392 5.85 7.94 3.41
CA GLU A 392 6.90 8.37 4.34
C GLU A 392 8.27 7.83 3.95
N TYR A 393 8.34 6.69 3.26
CA TYR A 393 9.61 6.21 2.71
C TYR A 393 10.19 7.16 1.65
N PHE A 394 9.34 7.93 0.96
CA PHE A 394 9.83 8.95 0.03
C PHE A 394 10.46 10.11 0.77
N ALA A 395 9.85 10.55 1.87
CA ALA A 395 10.45 11.54 2.77
C ALA A 395 11.79 11.02 3.34
N ILE A 396 11.86 9.75 3.77
CA ILE A 396 13.10 9.12 4.26
C ILE A 396 14.19 9.12 3.18
N ALA A 397 13.88 8.74 1.94
CA ALA A 397 14.84 8.81 0.84
C ALA A 397 15.32 10.24 0.59
N GLN A 398 14.42 11.23 0.65
CA GLN A 398 14.79 12.64 0.53
C GLN A 398 15.70 13.09 1.69
N TYR A 399 15.44 12.68 2.93
CA TYR A 399 16.34 12.97 4.07
C TYR A 399 17.75 12.43 3.84
N ILE A 400 17.88 11.18 3.36
CA ILE A 400 19.17 10.58 3.03
C ILE A 400 19.90 11.41 1.97
N VAL A 401 19.19 11.83 0.92
CA VAL A 401 19.80 12.63 -0.15
C VAL A 401 20.14 14.05 0.31
N ILE A 402 19.30 14.70 1.14
CA ILE A 402 19.59 16.02 1.73
C ILE A 402 20.87 15.93 2.58
N MET A 403 20.96 14.93 3.45
CA MET A 403 22.16 14.66 4.25
C MET A 403 23.39 14.40 3.36
N GLY A 404 23.22 13.67 2.25
CA GLY A 404 24.28 13.43 1.27
C GLY A 404 24.77 14.71 0.59
N ILE A 405 23.87 15.60 0.19
CA ILE A 405 24.22 16.91 -0.40
C ILE A 405 24.93 17.78 0.63
N PHE A 406 24.43 17.80 1.86
CA PHE A 406 25.05 18.52 2.98
C PHE A 406 26.49 18.04 3.23
N ALA A 407 26.69 16.72 3.31
CA ALA A 407 28.02 16.12 3.45
C ALA A 407 28.92 16.46 2.25
N ASN A 408 28.36 16.44 1.04
CA ASN A 408 29.08 16.80 -0.18
C ASN A 408 29.60 18.25 -0.13
N ALA A 409 28.77 19.21 0.29
CA ALA A 409 29.15 20.62 0.40
C ALA A 409 30.29 20.82 1.41
N ILE A 410 30.24 20.16 2.57
CA ILE A 410 31.29 20.24 3.59
C ILE A 410 32.62 19.66 3.06
N LEU A 411 32.56 18.50 2.41
CA LEU A 411 33.75 17.82 1.91
C LEU A 411 34.46 18.63 0.82
N ILE A 412 33.73 19.22 -0.12
CA ILE A 412 34.32 20.05 -1.18
C ILE A 412 34.90 21.35 -0.60
N GLY A 413 34.25 21.93 0.42
CA GLY A 413 34.73 23.10 1.15
C GLY A 413 35.91 22.86 2.08
N SER A 414 36.27 21.60 2.33
CA SER A 414 37.43 21.23 3.13
C SER A 414 38.71 21.14 2.27
N GLU A 415 39.87 21.29 2.88
CA GLU A 415 41.17 21.10 2.20
C GLU A 415 41.46 19.63 1.83
N THR A 416 40.59 18.68 2.22
CA THR A 416 40.82 17.26 1.94
C THR A 416 40.54 16.92 0.47
N LYS A 417 41.53 16.29 -0.18
CA LYS A 417 41.46 15.92 -1.60
C LYS A 417 40.76 14.59 -1.79
N PHE A 418 39.46 14.61 -2.04
CA PHE A 418 38.70 13.43 -2.45
C PHE A 418 38.63 13.30 -3.97
N ARG A 419 39.43 12.38 -4.53
CA ARG A 419 39.59 12.17 -5.98
C ARG A 419 38.29 11.86 -6.75
N ALA A 420 37.27 11.33 -6.07
CA ALA A 420 35.96 11.03 -6.64
C ALA A 420 35.03 12.26 -6.68
N LEU A 421 35.13 13.17 -5.70
CA LEU A 421 34.35 14.42 -5.64
C LEU A 421 34.98 15.53 -6.51
N GLU A 422 36.31 15.58 -6.59
CA GLU A 422 37.04 16.56 -7.41
C GLU A 422 37.00 16.24 -8.92
N TRP A 423 36.44 15.09 -9.31
CA TRP A 423 36.33 14.72 -10.72
C TRP A 423 35.36 15.66 -11.46
N GLN A 424 35.92 16.47 -12.36
CA GLN A 424 35.21 17.46 -13.18
C GLN A 424 34.28 18.38 -12.37
N ASP A 425 34.73 18.86 -11.20
CA ASP A 425 34.01 19.85 -10.39
C ASP A 425 32.62 19.34 -9.93
N ASN A 426 32.62 18.34 -9.03
CA ASN A 426 31.40 17.78 -8.43
C ASN A 426 30.47 17.02 -9.43
N LEU A 427 31.02 16.50 -10.52
CA LEU A 427 30.22 15.81 -11.54
C LEU A 427 29.64 14.48 -11.04
N LEU A 428 30.38 13.74 -10.21
CA LEU A 428 29.93 12.42 -9.75
C LEU A 428 28.64 12.48 -8.90
N PRO A 429 28.53 13.35 -7.87
CA PRO A 429 27.27 13.52 -7.12
C PRO A 429 26.12 14.00 -8.01
N THR A 430 26.41 14.86 -8.97
CA THR A 430 25.42 15.34 -9.96
C THR A 430 24.87 14.19 -10.81
N LEU A 431 25.74 13.29 -11.28
CA LEU A 431 25.34 12.12 -12.07
C LEU A 431 24.60 11.07 -11.23
N LEU A 432 24.97 10.89 -9.96
CA LEU A 432 24.36 9.89 -9.09
C LEU A 432 23.05 10.35 -8.45
N TYR A 433 22.78 11.66 -8.41
CA TYR A 433 21.61 12.23 -7.74
C TYR A 433 20.29 11.53 -8.11
N TRP A 434 19.92 11.54 -9.39
CA TRP A 434 18.64 10.98 -9.86
C TRP A 434 18.60 9.44 -9.76
N PRO A 435 19.64 8.68 -10.16
CA PRO A 435 19.66 7.23 -9.98
C PRO A 435 19.56 6.79 -8.53
N VAL A 436 20.22 7.49 -7.61
CA VAL A 436 20.18 7.17 -6.18
C VAL A 436 18.81 7.48 -5.60
N LEU A 437 18.25 8.66 -5.85
CA LEU A 437 16.94 9.04 -5.32
C LEU A 437 15.83 8.11 -5.82
N ILE A 438 15.73 7.92 -7.13
CA ILE A 438 14.68 7.06 -7.72
C ILE A 438 14.96 5.58 -7.41
N GLY A 439 16.24 5.18 -7.32
CA GLY A 439 16.62 3.85 -6.87
C GLY A 439 16.19 3.56 -5.44
N LEU A 440 16.35 4.52 -4.51
CA LEU A 440 15.83 4.40 -3.15
C LEU A 440 14.30 4.30 -3.13
N PHE A 441 13.60 5.14 -3.91
CA PHE A 441 12.15 5.00 -4.06
C PHE A 441 11.76 3.61 -4.56
N PHE A 442 12.46 3.09 -5.56
CA PHE A 442 12.20 1.74 -6.08
C PHE A 442 12.44 0.65 -5.04
N VAL A 443 13.55 0.71 -4.29
CA VAL A 443 13.83 -0.24 -3.21
C VAL A 443 12.76 -0.19 -2.13
N PHE A 444 12.33 0.99 -1.71
CA PHE A 444 11.26 1.13 -0.72
C PHE A 444 9.90 0.68 -1.26
N THR A 445 9.61 0.94 -2.54
CA THR A 445 8.40 0.43 -3.21
C THR A 445 8.39 -1.09 -3.24
N LEU A 446 9.51 -1.72 -3.58
CA LEU A 446 9.64 -3.17 -3.48
C LEU A 446 9.48 -3.65 -2.03
N PHE A 447 10.15 -3.01 -1.07
CA PHE A 447 10.08 -3.43 0.33
C PHE A 447 8.64 -3.42 0.86
N VAL A 448 7.88 -2.35 0.62
CA VAL A 448 6.52 -2.18 1.18
C VAL A 448 5.50 -3.10 0.54
N PHE A 449 5.59 -3.36 -0.76
CA PHE A 449 4.60 -4.17 -1.49
C PHE A 449 4.99 -5.63 -1.68
N ALA A 450 6.26 -6.00 -1.42
CA ALA A 450 6.71 -7.39 -1.48
C ALA A 450 6.61 -8.13 -0.14
N THR A 451 6.52 -7.40 0.97
CA THR A 451 6.21 -7.93 2.31
C THR A 451 4.71 -8.01 2.50
#